data_AF-A0ABD4EF71-F1
#
_entry.id   AF-A0ABD4EF71-F1
#
_cell.length_a   1.000
_cell.length_b   1.000
_cell.length_c   1.000
_cell.angle_alpha   90.00
_cell.angle_beta   90.00
_cell.angle_gamma   90.00
#
_symmetry.space_group_name_H-M   'P 1'
#
loop_
_entity.id
_entity.type
_entity.pdbx_description
1 polymer ?
#
loop_
_entity_poly.entity_id
_entity_poly.type
_entity_poly.pdbx_seq_one_letter_code
_entity_poly.pdbx_strand_id
1 'polypeptide(L)'
;MVPTTIHKLDAFPMTINGKIDSKKLKKINTEKCSLNSYETTDSRDTRFMNIVMKVFQNKKLSKNDNFYDVGGDSILSIKLASELQDNGFNISSVEIMKSNDFNELFQKNIQHNSKFNQDPVFGKINLFPMQKWFFSQEFHNIHHWNQSNEFEIFGQFDELDFQTIYYAIREKHDAIRSYFQRINMEYCWLVKENNLEDSKKEIQYVDSSHFNINNINELKRNLHKTINIF
;
A
#
# COMPACT_ATOMS: atom_id res chain seq x y z
N MET A 1 -10.33 8.41 16.90
CA MET A 1 -9.68 9.72 16.72
C MET A 1 -9.47 10.33 18.10
N VAL A 2 -8.23 10.63 18.47
CA VAL A 2 -7.87 11.27 19.75
C VAL A 2 -7.35 12.68 19.42
N PRO A 3 -7.81 13.74 20.10
CA PRO A 3 -7.31 15.10 19.86
C PRO A 3 -5.83 15.23 20.21
N THR A 4 -5.05 15.88 19.35
CA THR A 4 -3.61 16.13 19.56
C THR A 4 -3.33 17.15 20.66
N THR A 5 -4.27 18.06 20.92
CA THR A 5 -4.19 19.02 22.02
C THR A 5 -5.55 19.17 22.69
N ILE A 6 -5.55 19.30 24.02
CA ILE A 6 -6.75 19.57 24.82
C ILE A 6 -6.50 20.87 25.59
N HIS A 7 -7.30 21.89 25.30
CA HIS A 7 -7.24 23.18 25.98
C HIS A 7 -8.45 23.34 26.88
N LYS A 8 -8.22 23.55 28.17
CA LYS A 8 -9.28 23.93 29.11
C LYS A 8 -9.60 25.41 28.89
N LEU A 9 -10.89 25.71 28.71
CA LEU A 9 -11.41 27.08 28.62
C LEU A 9 -12.41 27.28 29.76
N ASP A 10 -12.40 28.47 30.36
CA ASP A 10 -13.39 28.83 31.39
C ASP A 10 -14.76 29.10 30.78
N ALA A 11 -14.81 29.62 29.54
CA ALA A 11 -16.02 29.79 28.75
C ALA A 11 -15.70 29.73 27.24
N PHE A 12 -16.66 29.25 26.43
CA PHE A 12 -16.52 29.29 24.98
C PHE A 12 -16.68 30.73 24.45
N PRO A 13 -15.78 31.22 23.59
CA PRO A 13 -15.95 32.52 22.97
C PRO A 13 -17.14 32.46 22.02
N MET A 14 -18.04 33.43 22.15
CA MET A 14 -19.26 33.52 21.36
C MET A 14 -19.19 34.73 20.42
N THR A 15 -19.83 34.60 19.26
CA THR A 15 -20.17 35.69 18.35
C THR A 15 -21.35 36.48 18.92
N ILE A 16 -21.58 37.69 18.39
CA ILE A 16 -22.76 38.51 18.73
C ILE A 16 -24.09 37.75 18.54
N ASN A 17 -24.13 36.80 17.62
CA ASN A 17 -25.31 35.98 17.34
C ASN A 17 -25.41 34.72 18.21
N GLY A 18 -24.61 34.61 19.27
CA GLY A 18 -24.65 33.46 20.20
C GLY A 18 -24.12 32.15 19.61
N LYS A 19 -23.42 32.17 18.47
CA LYS A 19 -22.69 31.00 17.94
C LYS A 19 -21.25 31.01 18.45
N ILE A 20 -20.64 29.83 18.60
CA ILE A 20 -19.22 29.70 18.94
C ILE A 20 -18.34 30.43 17.91
N ASP A 21 -17.44 31.29 18.39
CA ASP A 21 -16.47 32.01 17.58
C ASP A 21 -15.25 31.13 17.28
N SER A 22 -15.33 30.39 16.18
CA SER A 22 -14.27 29.49 15.72
C SER A 22 -12.96 30.21 15.36
N LYS A 23 -13.01 31.51 15.04
CA LYS A 23 -11.79 32.31 14.76
C LYS A 23 -11.01 32.60 16.03
N LYS A 24 -11.71 32.96 17.12
CA LYS A 24 -11.07 33.16 18.43
C LYS A 24 -10.49 31.86 18.98
N LEU A 25 -11.20 30.73 18.83
CA LEU A 25 -10.67 29.41 19.22
C LEU A 25 -9.39 29.03 18.46
N LYS A 26 -9.35 29.26 17.13
CA LYS A 26 -8.16 28.97 16.32
C LYS A 26 -6.92 29.77 16.74
N LYS A 27 -7.09 31.04 17.15
CA LYS A 27 -5.99 31.89 17.64
C LYS A 27 -5.38 31.40 18.95
N ILE A 28 -6.21 30.90 19.87
CA ILE A 28 -5.74 30.32 21.15
C ILE A 28 -4.83 29.10 20.89
N ASN A 29 -5.12 28.32 19.84
CA ASN A 29 -4.31 27.15 19.48
C ASN A 29 -2.94 27.52 18.86
N THR A 30 -2.81 28.66 18.19
CA THR A 30 -1.57 29.06 17.51
C THR A 30 -0.49 29.63 18.43
N GLU A 31 -0.85 30.21 19.58
CA GLU A 31 0.12 30.90 20.46
C GLU A 31 0.97 29.96 21.34
N LYS A 32 0.62 28.67 21.44
CA LYS A 32 1.41 27.66 22.20
C LYS A 32 2.13 26.62 21.33
N CYS A 33 1.95 26.67 20.01
CA CYS A 33 2.63 25.78 19.05
C CYS A 33 3.90 26.43 18.48
N SER A 34 4.72 27.06 19.31
CA SER A 34 6.14 27.28 18.96
C SER A 34 6.88 25.97 19.26
N LEU A 35 6.72 24.98 18.36
CA LEU A 35 7.55 23.78 18.35
C LEU A 35 9.00 24.23 18.14
N ASN A 36 9.82 24.04 19.15
CA ASN A 36 11.26 24.24 19.09
C ASN A 36 11.82 23.42 17.93
N SER A 37 12.15 24.11 16.83
CA SER A 37 12.92 23.53 15.74
C SER A 37 14.33 23.26 16.27
N TYR A 38 14.61 22.01 16.59
CA TYR A 38 15.98 21.57 16.86
C TYR A 38 16.68 21.31 15.53
N GLU A 39 17.75 22.06 15.28
CA GLU A 39 18.72 21.76 14.23
C GLU A 39 19.61 20.61 14.74
N THR A 40 19.59 19.49 14.02
CA THR A 40 20.41 18.31 14.32
C THR A 40 21.78 18.43 13.65
N THR A 41 22.85 18.22 14.42
CA THR A 41 24.25 18.33 13.97
C THR A 41 24.83 17.02 13.42
N ASP A 42 24.11 15.90 13.49
CA ASP A 42 24.54 14.59 12.97
C ASP A 42 23.89 14.28 11.61
N SER A 43 24.73 14.00 10.61
CA SER A 43 24.33 13.65 9.24
C SER A 43 23.33 12.48 9.14
N ARG A 44 23.36 11.53 10.07
CA ARG A 44 22.48 10.34 10.04
C ARG A 44 21.09 10.62 10.60
N ASP A 45 21.01 11.38 11.69
CA ASP A 45 19.75 11.82 12.30
C ASP A 45 18.98 12.73 11.31
N THR A 46 19.68 13.69 10.70
CA THR A 46 19.12 14.56 9.66
C THR A 46 18.59 13.74 8.47
N ARG A 47 19.31 12.71 8.02
CA ARG A 47 18.84 11.83 6.96
C ARG A 47 17.57 11.07 7.36
N PHE A 48 17.54 10.50 8.56
CA PHE A 48 16.37 9.79 9.07
C PHE A 48 15.14 10.71 9.12
N MET A 49 15.27 11.89 9.74
CA MET A 49 14.17 12.83 9.85
C MET A 49 13.71 13.38 8.49
N ASN A 50 14.61 13.53 7.52
CA ASN A 50 14.22 13.92 6.15
C ASN A 50 13.33 12.86 5.50
N ILE A 51 13.61 11.57 5.71
CA ILE A 51 12.77 10.47 5.20
C ILE A 51 11.40 10.50 5.88
N VAL A 52 11.38 10.65 7.20
CA VAL A 52 10.13 10.78 7.97
C VAL A 52 9.29 11.95 7.42
N MET A 53 9.86 13.15 7.32
CA MET A 53 9.15 14.32 6.80
C MET A 53 8.64 14.10 5.38
N LYS A 54 9.42 13.47 4.49
CA LYS A 54 9.00 13.14 3.11
C LYS A 54 7.76 12.23 3.10
N VAL A 55 7.71 11.21 3.95
CA VAL A 55 6.55 10.30 4.05
C VAL A 55 5.31 11.05 4.54
N PHE A 56 5.49 12.00 5.45
CA PHE A 56 4.45 12.91 5.95
C PHE A 56 4.26 14.17 5.08
N GLN A 57 4.53 14.09 3.77
CA GLN A 57 4.28 15.17 2.80
C GLN A 57 4.98 16.49 3.15
N ASN A 58 6.23 16.41 3.62
CA ASN A 58 7.08 17.55 4.02
C ASN A 58 6.53 18.40 5.16
N LYS A 59 5.71 17.80 6.03
CA LYS A 59 5.33 18.41 7.31
C LYS A 59 6.59 18.66 8.15
N LYS A 60 6.68 19.82 8.82
CA LYS A 60 7.75 20.09 9.79
C LYS A 60 7.50 19.23 11.04
N LEU A 61 8.42 18.30 11.31
CA LEU A 61 8.33 17.35 12.42
C LEU A 61 9.60 17.40 13.27
N SER A 62 9.44 17.15 14.57
CA SER A 62 10.52 16.95 15.53
C SER A 62 10.74 15.46 15.77
N LYS A 63 11.97 15.08 16.15
CA LYS A 63 12.27 13.69 16.53
C LYS A 63 11.52 13.21 17.78
N ASN A 64 11.05 14.15 18.60
CA ASN A 64 10.27 13.85 19.80
C ASN A 64 8.76 13.78 19.51
N ASP A 65 8.34 13.96 18.26
CA ASP A 65 6.93 13.84 17.90
C ASP A 65 6.51 12.37 17.91
N ASN A 66 5.32 12.09 18.46
CA ASN A 66 4.71 10.77 18.39
C ASN A 66 4.14 10.51 16.99
N PHE A 67 4.36 9.31 16.48
CA PHE A 67 3.90 8.87 15.15
C PHE A 67 2.40 9.09 14.93
N TYR A 68 1.56 8.79 15.91
CA TYR A 68 0.11 8.94 15.81
C TYR A 68 -0.35 10.39 15.93
N ASP A 69 0.28 11.17 16.81
CA ASP A 69 -0.05 12.59 17.02
C ASP A 69 0.17 13.43 15.76
N VAL A 70 1.13 13.01 14.92
CA VAL A 70 1.40 13.68 13.65
C VAL A 70 0.53 13.19 12.50
N GLY A 71 -0.38 12.24 12.74
CA GLY A 71 -1.33 11.68 11.79
C GLY A 71 -0.90 10.33 11.18
N GLY A 72 0.00 9.60 11.83
CA GLY A 72 0.43 8.28 11.40
C GLY A 72 -0.66 7.22 11.51
N ASP A 73 -0.68 6.30 10.55
CA ASP A 73 -1.58 5.14 10.49
C ASP A 73 -0.84 3.89 10.00
N SER A 74 -1.56 2.79 9.79
CA SER A 74 -0.96 1.54 9.32
C SER A 74 -0.33 1.69 7.92
N ILE A 75 -0.93 2.46 7.02
CA ILE A 75 -0.42 2.66 5.65
C ILE A 75 0.87 3.48 5.69
N LEU A 76 0.88 4.57 6.45
CA LEU A 76 2.06 5.41 6.65
C LEU A 76 3.17 4.65 7.36
N SER A 77 2.85 3.75 8.29
CA SER A 77 3.87 2.92 8.96
C SER A 77 4.56 1.96 7.98
N ILE A 78 3.80 1.35 7.06
CA ILE A 78 4.35 0.47 6.01
C ILE A 78 5.20 1.28 5.03
N LYS A 79 4.69 2.43 4.58
CA LYS A 79 5.41 3.32 3.68
C LYS A 79 6.70 3.83 4.31
N LEU A 80 6.65 4.25 5.58
CA LEU A 80 7.82 4.72 6.32
C LEU A 80 8.84 3.61 6.51
N ALA A 81 8.41 2.40 6.90
CA ALA A 81 9.29 1.24 7.01
C ALA A 81 10.02 0.95 5.69
N SER A 82 9.31 0.96 4.56
CA SER A 82 9.88 0.75 3.22
C SER A 82 10.90 1.83 2.85
N GLU A 83 10.54 3.11 2.97
CA GLU A 83 11.45 4.22 2.61
C GLU A 83 12.68 4.28 3.53
N LEU A 84 12.51 3.92 4.81
CA LEU A 84 13.62 3.77 5.77
C LEU A 84 14.54 2.62 5.35
N GLN A 85 13.98 1.47 4.99
CA GLN A 85 14.74 0.30 4.54
C GLN A 85 15.59 0.59 3.31
N ASP A 86 15.02 1.26 2.30
CA ASP A 86 15.73 1.69 1.09
C ASP A 86 16.90 2.65 1.40
N ASN A 87 16.84 3.32 2.54
CA ASN A 87 17.85 4.24 3.02
C ASN A 87 18.79 3.64 4.09
N GLY A 88 18.73 2.33 4.31
CA GLY A 88 19.61 1.60 5.22
C GLY A 88 19.17 1.62 6.68
N PHE A 89 17.91 1.97 6.97
CA PHE A 89 17.30 1.91 8.29
C PHE A 89 16.34 0.71 8.35
N ASN A 90 16.70 -0.36 9.07
CA ASN A 90 15.88 -1.56 9.13
C ASN A 90 14.87 -1.49 10.29
N ILE A 91 13.77 -0.78 10.07
CA ILE A 91 12.68 -0.61 11.04
C ILE A 91 11.39 -1.16 10.44
N SER A 92 10.74 -2.08 11.13
CA SER A 92 9.45 -2.63 10.70
C SER A 92 8.28 -1.67 10.99
N SER A 93 7.18 -1.84 10.25
CA SER A 93 5.94 -1.09 10.50
C SER A 93 5.42 -1.29 11.93
N VAL A 94 5.57 -2.50 12.47
CA VAL A 94 5.18 -2.83 13.85
C VAL A 94 6.00 -2.07 14.88
N GLU A 95 7.30 -1.91 14.64
CA GLU A 95 8.17 -1.11 15.52
C GLU A 95 7.80 0.36 15.49
N ILE A 96 7.52 0.92 14.30
CA ILE A 96 7.02 2.29 14.13
C ILE A 96 5.76 2.51 14.96
N MET A 97 4.78 1.63 14.79
CA MET A 97 3.50 1.69 15.49
C MET A 97 3.63 1.53 17.02
N LYS A 98 4.67 0.84 17.50
CA LYS A 98 4.89 0.63 18.94
C LYS A 98 5.78 1.70 19.59
N SER A 99 6.42 2.55 18.82
CA SER A 99 7.32 3.59 19.34
C SER A 99 6.57 4.77 19.95
N ASN A 100 7.18 5.41 20.93
CA ASN A 100 6.65 6.63 21.52
C ASN A 100 6.99 7.87 20.69
N ASP A 101 8.17 7.89 20.06
CA ASP A 101 8.62 8.99 19.21
C ASP A 101 9.65 8.52 18.16
N PHE A 102 9.97 9.40 17.22
CA PHE A 102 10.93 9.13 16.15
C PHE A 102 12.37 8.95 16.65
N ASN A 103 12.73 9.54 17.79
CA ASN A 103 14.04 9.40 18.41
C ASN A 103 14.24 7.99 18.97
N GLU A 104 13.22 7.39 19.57
CA GLU A 104 13.22 5.98 20.00
C GLU A 104 13.44 5.05 18.81
N LEU A 105 12.78 5.31 17.67
CA LEU A 105 12.97 4.53 16.44
C LEU A 105 14.40 4.64 15.91
N PHE A 106 14.96 5.85 15.89
CA PHE A 106 16.32 6.08 15.45
C PHE A 106 17.35 5.32 16.31
N GLN A 107 17.17 5.31 17.63
CA GLN A 107 18.09 4.67 18.57
C GLN A 107 18.07 3.13 18.51
N LYS A 108 16.94 2.51 18.18
CA LYS A 108 16.82 1.04 18.10
C LYS A 108 17.58 0.41 16.93
N ASN A 109 18.12 1.20 16.01
CA ASN A 109 18.62 0.72 14.73
C ASN A 109 20.12 0.32 14.79
N ILE A 110 20.38 -0.90 15.30
CA ILE A 110 21.65 -1.60 15.09
C ILE A 110 21.57 -2.33 13.73
N GLN A 111 22.55 -2.05 12.89
CA GLN A 111 22.63 -2.44 11.48
C GLN A 111 22.31 -3.92 11.22
N HIS A 112 21.26 -4.18 10.46
CA HIS A 112 21.09 -5.42 9.72
C HIS A 112 20.79 -5.11 8.25
N ASN A 113 21.84 -5.13 7.43
CA ASN A 113 21.72 -5.08 5.97
C ASN A 113 21.26 -6.46 5.47
N SER A 114 19.95 -6.70 5.43
CA SER A 114 19.41 -7.74 4.57
C SER A 114 18.98 -7.10 3.26
N LYS A 115 19.82 -7.20 2.23
CA LYS A 115 19.39 -6.91 0.86
C LYS A 115 18.59 -8.10 0.37
N PHE A 116 17.31 -7.90 0.10
CA PHE A 116 16.48 -8.91 -0.57
C PHE A 116 16.84 -8.95 -2.04
N ASN A 117 16.97 -10.15 -2.61
CA ASN A 117 17.18 -10.30 -4.04
C ASN A 117 15.88 -9.93 -4.79
N GLN A 118 15.99 -9.06 -5.79
CA GLN A 118 14.91 -8.61 -6.67
C GLN A 118 15.09 -9.11 -8.12
N ASP A 119 16.04 -10.04 -8.33
CA ASP A 119 16.22 -10.68 -9.62
C ASP A 119 14.94 -11.44 -10.04
N PRO A 120 14.58 -11.46 -11.33
CA PRO A 120 13.42 -12.19 -11.81
C PRO A 120 13.46 -13.66 -11.43
N VAL A 121 12.34 -14.17 -10.90
CA VAL A 121 12.21 -15.59 -10.56
C VAL A 121 11.47 -16.32 -11.68
N PHE A 122 11.91 -17.54 -11.98
CA PHE A 122 11.25 -18.44 -12.93
C PHE A 122 11.42 -19.89 -12.48
N GLY A 123 10.55 -20.77 -12.98
CA GLY A 123 10.51 -22.19 -12.63
C GLY A 123 9.69 -22.47 -11.37
N LYS A 124 10.06 -23.55 -10.67
CA LYS A 124 9.29 -24.08 -9.52
C LYS A 124 9.66 -23.36 -8.23
N ILE A 125 8.65 -22.86 -7.53
CA ILE A 125 8.77 -22.19 -6.23
C ILE A 125 7.99 -22.97 -5.17
N ASN A 126 8.46 -22.90 -3.93
CA ASN A 126 7.73 -23.45 -2.79
C ASN A 126 6.47 -22.64 -2.52
N LEU A 127 5.37 -23.34 -2.24
CA LEU A 127 4.14 -22.70 -1.79
C LEU A 127 4.36 -21.96 -0.47
N PHE A 128 3.84 -20.74 -0.39
CA PHE A 128 3.72 -20.01 0.86
C PHE A 128 2.70 -20.66 1.80
N PRO A 129 2.78 -20.41 3.13
CA PRO A 129 1.86 -20.99 4.11
C PRO A 129 0.38 -20.78 3.76
N MET A 130 0.01 -19.59 3.29
CA MET A 130 -1.36 -19.28 2.88
C MET A 130 -1.82 -20.10 1.65
N GLN A 131 -0.92 -20.35 0.70
CA GLN A 131 -1.23 -21.15 -0.50
C GLN A 131 -1.36 -22.63 -0.14
N LYS A 132 -0.49 -23.14 0.73
CA LYS A 132 -0.60 -24.51 1.28
C LYS A 132 -1.93 -24.70 1.99
N TRP A 133 -2.30 -23.75 2.85
CA TRP A 133 -3.59 -23.77 3.53
C TRP A 133 -4.75 -23.76 2.53
N PHE A 134 -4.69 -22.88 1.52
CA PHE A 134 -5.73 -22.77 0.50
C PHE A 134 -5.93 -24.09 -0.26
N PHE A 135 -4.85 -24.71 -0.74
CA PHE A 135 -4.91 -25.98 -1.48
C PHE A 135 -5.21 -27.20 -0.61
N SER A 136 -5.11 -27.08 0.72
CA SER A 136 -5.54 -28.15 1.63
C SER A 136 -7.02 -28.07 1.96
N GLN A 137 -7.76 -27.06 1.50
CA GLN A 137 -9.20 -26.96 1.69
C GLN A 137 -9.98 -27.67 0.57
N GLU A 138 -11.11 -28.29 0.92
CA GLU A 138 -12.07 -28.84 -0.03
C GLU A 138 -13.21 -27.83 -0.28
N PHE A 139 -12.93 -26.76 -1.00
CA PHE A 139 -13.96 -25.77 -1.33
C PHE A 139 -15.01 -26.36 -2.29
N HIS A 140 -16.29 -26.14 -1.98
CA HIS A 140 -17.41 -26.51 -2.87
C HIS A 140 -17.32 -25.78 -4.22
N ASN A 141 -16.83 -24.54 -4.20
CA ASN A 141 -16.58 -23.75 -5.40
C ASN A 141 -15.33 -22.88 -5.19
N ILE A 142 -14.26 -23.23 -5.88
CA ILE A 142 -12.96 -22.56 -5.76
C ILE A 142 -12.96 -21.15 -6.39
N HIS A 143 -13.86 -20.89 -7.35
CA HIS A 143 -13.96 -19.61 -8.06
C HIS A 143 -14.47 -18.46 -7.19
N HIS A 144 -14.93 -18.72 -5.96
CA HIS A 144 -15.29 -17.66 -5.00
C HIS A 144 -14.11 -16.76 -4.63
N TRP A 145 -12.89 -17.22 -4.87
CA TRP A 145 -11.66 -16.48 -4.57
C TRP A 145 -11.15 -15.65 -5.77
N ASN A 146 -11.85 -15.68 -6.89
CA ASN A 146 -11.53 -14.86 -8.05
C ASN A 146 -11.87 -13.39 -7.77
N GLN A 147 -11.01 -12.49 -8.26
CA GLN A 147 -11.25 -11.06 -8.19
C GLN A 147 -11.49 -10.50 -9.59
N SER A 148 -12.47 -9.61 -9.73
CA SER A 148 -12.75 -8.87 -10.95
C SER A 148 -12.94 -7.40 -10.60
N ASN A 149 -12.25 -6.52 -11.31
CA ASN A 149 -12.36 -5.06 -11.14
C ASN A 149 -12.69 -4.41 -12.47
N GLU A 150 -13.42 -3.30 -12.41
CA GLU A 150 -13.76 -2.47 -13.57
C GLU A 150 -12.98 -1.16 -13.48
N PHE A 151 -12.45 -0.72 -14.62
CA PHE A 151 -11.76 0.54 -14.76
C PHE A 151 -12.34 1.30 -15.95
N GLU A 152 -12.68 2.57 -15.73
CA GLU A 152 -13.06 3.48 -16.80
C GLU A 152 -11.80 4.20 -17.30
N ILE A 153 -11.56 4.14 -18.61
CA ILE A 153 -10.40 4.75 -19.25
C ILE A 153 -10.88 5.92 -20.10
N PHE A 154 -10.31 7.10 -19.86
CA PHE A 154 -10.59 8.29 -20.66
C PHE A 154 -9.51 8.47 -21.73
N GLY A 155 -9.92 8.67 -22.98
CA GLY A 155 -9.03 8.86 -24.12
C GLY A 155 -9.16 7.76 -25.17
N GLN A 156 -8.26 7.77 -26.15
CA GLN A 156 -8.14 6.67 -27.11
C GLN A 156 -7.34 5.56 -26.44
N PHE A 157 -7.93 4.38 -26.36
CA PHE A 157 -7.33 3.19 -25.80
C PHE A 157 -7.84 2.00 -26.57
N ASP A 158 -6.93 1.26 -27.20
CA ASP A 158 -7.29 0.07 -27.97
C ASP A 158 -6.69 -1.21 -27.36
N GLU A 159 -6.95 -2.33 -28.03
CA GLU A 159 -6.44 -3.64 -27.60
C GLU A 159 -4.91 -3.68 -27.59
N LEU A 160 -4.25 -3.03 -28.54
CA LEU A 160 -2.79 -3.04 -28.68
C LEU A 160 -2.12 -2.26 -27.55
N ASP A 161 -2.73 -1.15 -27.13
CA ASP A 161 -2.31 -0.39 -25.94
C ASP A 161 -2.37 -1.28 -24.69
N PHE A 162 -3.48 -2.01 -24.49
CA PHE A 162 -3.62 -2.93 -23.35
C PHE A 162 -2.58 -4.06 -23.40
N GLN A 163 -2.39 -4.70 -24.56
CA GLN A 163 -1.40 -5.76 -24.72
C GLN A 163 0.02 -5.27 -24.36
N THR A 164 0.37 -4.06 -24.78
CA THR A 164 1.68 -3.45 -24.50
C THR A 164 1.87 -3.20 -23.01
N ILE A 165 0.86 -2.61 -22.35
CA ILE A 165 0.90 -2.33 -20.90
C ILE A 165 0.92 -3.63 -20.10
N TYR A 166 0.09 -4.61 -20.46
CA TYR A 166 0.04 -5.89 -19.78
C TYR A 166 1.38 -6.63 -19.88
N TYR A 167 2.04 -6.61 -21.04
CA TYR A 167 3.37 -7.19 -21.21
C TYR A 167 4.41 -6.55 -20.27
N ALA A 168 4.42 -5.21 -20.18
CA ALA A 168 5.33 -4.48 -19.29
C ALA A 168 5.04 -4.76 -17.80
N ILE A 169 3.76 -4.93 -17.43
CA ILE A 169 3.36 -5.32 -16.08
C ILE A 169 3.86 -6.74 -15.74
N ARG A 170 3.73 -7.71 -16.67
CA ARG A 170 4.26 -9.08 -16.49
C ARG A 170 5.77 -9.10 -16.31
N GLU A 171 6.49 -8.23 -17.01
CA GLU A 171 7.95 -8.12 -16.90
C GLU A 171 8.39 -7.75 -15.48
N LYS A 172 7.64 -6.83 -14.86
CA LYS A 172 7.95 -6.33 -13.52
C LYS A 172 7.42 -7.22 -12.39
N HIS A 173 6.38 -8.02 -12.64
CA HIS A 173 5.64 -8.72 -11.59
C HIS A 173 5.54 -10.23 -11.86
N ASP A 174 6.47 -10.98 -11.27
CA ASP A 174 6.55 -12.44 -11.35
C ASP A 174 5.25 -13.17 -11.01
N ALA A 175 4.50 -12.66 -10.03
CA ALA A 175 3.24 -13.26 -9.61
C ALA A 175 2.18 -13.29 -10.73
N ILE A 176 2.18 -12.33 -11.65
CA ILE A 176 1.20 -12.24 -12.75
C ILE A 176 1.47 -13.32 -13.81
N ARG A 177 2.74 -13.69 -13.99
CA ARG A 177 3.19 -14.77 -14.89
C ARG A 177 3.33 -16.11 -14.16
N SER A 178 2.64 -16.26 -13.04
CA SER A 178 2.67 -17.46 -12.22
C SER A 178 1.35 -18.23 -12.24
N TYR A 179 1.43 -19.54 -12.08
CA TYR A 179 0.29 -20.44 -12.07
C TYR A 179 0.54 -21.60 -11.11
N PHE A 180 -0.53 -22.28 -10.74
CA PHE A 180 -0.47 -23.46 -9.88
C PHE A 180 -0.85 -24.69 -10.68
N GLN A 181 -0.06 -25.75 -10.54
CA GLN A 181 -0.32 -27.02 -11.20
C GLN A 181 -0.23 -28.16 -10.20
N ARG A 182 -1.16 -29.12 -10.30
CA ARG A 182 -1.11 -30.34 -9.50
C ARG A 182 -0.23 -31.38 -10.19
N ILE A 183 0.83 -31.81 -9.52
CA ILE A 183 1.80 -32.82 -9.98
C ILE A 183 1.95 -33.86 -8.88
N ASN A 184 1.75 -35.15 -9.18
CA ASN A 184 1.84 -36.25 -8.21
C ASN A 184 1.01 -36.02 -6.93
N MET A 185 -0.24 -35.58 -7.09
CA MET A 185 -1.19 -35.22 -6.02
C MET A 185 -0.86 -33.95 -5.21
N GLU A 186 0.29 -33.31 -5.41
CA GLU A 186 0.67 -32.06 -4.73
C GLU A 186 0.58 -30.84 -5.64
N TYR A 187 0.22 -29.68 -5.10
CA TYR A 187 0.25 -28.42 -5.84
C TYR A 187 1.66 -27.83 -5.86
N CYS A 188 2.09 -27.40 -7.04
CA CYS A 188 3.34 -26.70 -7.27
C CYS A 188 3.04 -25.28 -7.76
N TRP A 189 3.82 -24.30 -7.28
CA TRP A 189 3.82 -22.95 -7.82
C TRP A 189 4.89 -22.84 -8.90
N LEU A 190 4.48 -22.42 -10.10
CA LEU A 190 5.34 -22.29 -11.26
C LEU A 190 5.30 -20.85 -11.76
N VAL A 191 6.45 -20.30 -12.13
CA VAL A 191 6.58 -18.95 -12.69
C VAL A 191 7.21 -19.06 -14.08
N LYS A 192 6.51 -18.58 -15.11
CA LYS A 192 6.97 -18.63 -16.51
C LYS A 192 7.82 -17.40 -16.82
N GLU A 193 8.90 -17.55 -17.59
CA GLU A 193 9.58 -16.39 -18.17
C GLU A 193 8.62 -15.49 -18.95
N ASN A 194 8.86 -14.17 -18.90
CA ASN A 194 8.01 -13.24 -19.62
C ASN A 194 8.27 -13.36 -21.13
N ASN A 195 7.22 -13.60 -21.91
CA ASN A 195 7.29 -13.70 -23.36
C ASN A 195 5.98 -13.21 -24.00
N LEU A 196 6.09 -12.72 -25.24
CA LEU A 196 5.00 -12.05 -25.94
C LEU A 196 3.88 -13.02 -26.35
N GLU A 197 4.21 -14.28 -26.62
CA GLU A 197 3.25 -15.29 -27.04
C GLU A 197 2.29 -15.62 -25.90
N ASP A 198 2.80 -15.94 -24.71
CA ASP A 198 1.98 -16.19 -23.53
C ASP A 198 1.21 -14.94 -23.12
N SER A 199 1.83 -13.76 -23.21
CA SER A 199 1.18 -12.48 -22.87
C SER A 199 -0.10 -12.25 -23.67
N LYS A 200 -0.12 -12.67 -24.95
CA LYS A 200 -1.30 -12.53 -25.82
C LYS A 200 -2.36 -13.58 -25.51
N LYS A 201 -1.97 -14.80 -25.11
CA LYS A 201 -2.91 -15.89 -24.79
C LYS A 201 -3.66 -15.67 -23.48
N GLU A 202 -3.09 -14.90 -22.56
CA GLU A 202 -3.69 -14.59 -21.24
C GLU A 202 -4.75 -13.48 -21.31
N ILE A 203 -4.86 -12.77 -22.44
CA ILE A 203 -5.83 -11.70 -22.65
C ILE A 203 -6.96 -12.20 -23.54
N GLN A 204 -8.20 -11.94 -23.13
CA GLN A 204 -9.37 -12.09 -23.98
C GLN A 204 -10.00 -10.73 -24.23
N TYR A 205 -10.04 -10.31 -25.49
CA TYR A 205 -10.73 -9.10 -25.91
C TYR A 205 -12.17 -9.43 -26.32
N VAL A 206 -13.13 -8.62 -25.85
CA VAL A 206 -14.53 -8.72 -26.22
C VAL A 206 -15.03 -7.31 -26.55
N ASP A 207 -15.41 -7.07 -27.80
CA ASP A 207 -16.08 -5.85 -28.19
C ASP A 207 -17.51 -5.84 -27.64
N SER A 208 -17.78 -4.91 -26.73
CA SER A 208 -19.06 -4.77 -26.06
C SER A 208 -19.99 -3.73 -26.70
N SER A 209 -19.58 -3.09 -27.80
CA SER A 209 -20.33 -2.03 -28.48
C SER A 209 -21.73 -2.46 -28.96
N HIS A 210 -21.92 -3.76 -29.20
CA HIS A 210 -23.19 -4.35 -29.63
C HIS A 210 -24.08 -4.86 -28.47
N PHE A 211 -23.61 -4.78 -27.22
CA PHE A 211 -24.37 -5.23 -26.06
C PHE A 211 -25.21 -4.10 -25.45
N ASN A 212 -26.42 -4.43 -25.01
CA ASN A 212 -27.20 -3.51 -24.19
C ASN A 212 -26.56 -3.41 -22.78
N ILE A 213 -26.70 -2.25 -22.14
CA ILE A 213 -26.10 -1.91 -20.84
C ILE A 213 -26.45 -2.91 -19.73
N ASN A 214 -27.65 -3.50 -19.78
CA ASN A 214 -28.07 -4.55 -18.83
C ASN A 214 -27.25 -5.83 -18.98
N ASN A 215 -26.96 -6.24 -20.21
CA ASN A 215 -26.15 -7.43 -20.49
C ASN A 215 -24.70 -7.21 -20.06
N ILE A 216 -24.17 -5.99 -20.27
CA ILE A 216 -22.83 -5.61 -19.81
C ILE A 216 -22.73 -5.69 -18.29
N ASN A 217 -23.72 -5.16 -17.56
CA ASN A 217 -23.76 -5.22 -16.10
C ASN A 217 -23.90 -6.64 -15.54
N GLU A 218 -24.65 -7.50 -16.21
CA GLU A 218 -24.77 -8.90 -15.83
C GLU A 218 -23.47 -9.68 -16.08
N LEU A 219 -22.82 -9.45 -17.23
CA LEU A 219 -21.53 -10.03 -17.55
C LEU A 219 -20.49 -9.61 -16.51
N LYS A 220 -20.42 -8.31 -16.19
CA LYS A 220 -19.56 -7.75 -15.12
C LYS A 220 -19.75 -8.44 -13.78
N ARG A 221 -20.99 -8.65 -13.34
CA ARG A 221 -21.29 -9.30 -12.05
C ARG A 221 -20.86 -10.76 -12.01
N ASN A 222 -20.75 -11.43 -13.14
CA ASN A 222 -20.45 -12.86 -13.20
C ASN A 222 -19.03 -13.19 -13.67
N LEU A 223 -18.21 -12.21 -14.07
CA LEU A 223 -16.82 -12.42 -14.51
C LEU A 223 -15.99 -13.24 -13.51
N HIS A 224 -16.12 -12.96 -12.21
CA HIS A 224 -15.42 -13.73 -11.19
C HIS A 224 -15.81 -15.21 -11.17
N LYS A 225 -16.99 -15.61 -11.66
CA LYS A 225 -17.41 -17.03 -11.68
C LYS A 225 -16.84 -17.81 -12.86
N THR A 226 -16.36 -17.11 -13.90
CA THR A 226 -15.94 -17.73 -15.17
C THR A 226 -14.43 -17.84 -15.31
N ILE A 227 -13.64 -17.21 -14.42
CA ILE A 227 -12.18 -17.30 -14.45
C ILE A 227 -11.75 -18.65 -13.90
N ASN A 228 -11.21 -19.51 -14.76
CA ASN A 228 -10.59 -20.75 -14.32
C ASN A 228 -9.11 -20.49 -14.00
N ILE A 229 -8.75 -20.51 -12.71
CA ILE A 229 -7.39 -20.24 -12.23
C ILE A 229 -6.54 -21.53 -12.16
N PHE A 230 -7.16 -22.70 -12.35
CA PHE A 230 -6.54 -24.02 -12.16
C PHE A 230 -6.70 -24.94 -13.38
#